data_AF-A0A7D5V1Z9-F1
#
_entry.id   AF-A0A7D5V1Z9-F1
#
_cell.length_a   1.000
_cell.length_b   1.000
_cell.length_c   1.000
_cell.angle_alpha   90.00
_cell.angle_beta   90.00
_cell.angle_gamma   90.00
#
_symmetry.space_group_name_H-M   'P 1'
#
loop_
_entity.id
_entity.type
_entity.pdbx_description
1 polymer ?
#
loop_
_entity_poly.entity_id
_entity_poly.type
_entity_poly.pdbx_seq_one_letter_code
_entity_poly.pdbx_strand_id
1 'polypeptide(L)'
;MSACKVCNEPLVLRLDDDADNDDTETAETVPDDLELGCGCHFHWECLMEEASTVATSLKCPSCDIYLPRNQAGASSTTQFREASAAAILAQYSNEGGVQKDLDIMASITEEAYVQAHPEARPARAFHVMCAEGDIAGVIDLLRDASDQGADAGSIIRYQDPLEGMKSGLHLAVENKQDEIVWTLLWLSSRISTDAFPPLVRQMAEGVGLGRINVDADGDVRCLRDSQGRVAETIAQQNPEVWSALLDGGVLSP
;
A
#
# COMPACT_ATOMS: atom_id res chain seq x y z
N MET A 1 -6.52 -21.48 26.63
CA MET A 1 -6.20 -20.33 25.78
C MET A 1 -5.17 -20.80 24.77
N SER A 2 -5.42 -20.56 23.48
CA SER A 2 -4.37 -20.64 22.47
C SER A 2 -3.28 -19.61 22.83
N ALA A 3 -2.03 -19.93 22.54
CA ALA A 3 -0.88 -19.04 22.65
C ALA A 3 -0.25 -18.93 21.27
N CYS A 4 0.41 -17.81 20.99
CA CYS A 4 1.07 -17.59 19.72
C CYS A 4 2.15 -18.66 19.48
N LYS A 5 2.14 -19.25 18.29
CA LYS A 5 3.09 -20.32 17.93
C LYS A 5 4.53 -19.86 17.71
N VAL A 6 4.77 -18.55 17.65
CA VAL A 6 6.11 -17.95 17.50
C VAL A 6 6.67 -17.54 18.86
N CYS A 7 6.01 -16.62 19.56
CA CYS A 7 6.53 -16.07 20.83
C CYS A 7 6.08 -16.84 22.08
N ASN A 8 5.09 -17.74 21.99
CA ASN A 8 4.47 -18.48 23.10
C ASN A 8 3.74 -17.61 24.14
N GLU A 9 3.47 -16.34 23.82
CA GLU A 9 2.70 -15.43 24.68
C GLU A 9 1.19 -15.53 24.40
N PRO A 10 0.34 -15.05 25.34
CA PRO A 10 -1.10 -14.91 25.12
C PRO A 10 -1.40 -14.03 23.90
N LEU A 11 -2.42 -14.40 23.13
CA LEU A 11 -2.85 -13.73 21.89
C LEU A 11 -3.67 -12.47 22.17
N VAL A 12 -3.07 -11.55 22.91
CA VAL A 12 -3.64 -10.26 23.26
C VAL A 12 -2.57 -9.18 23.14
N LEU A 13 -2.99 -7.97 22.76
CA LEU A 13 -2.18 -6.76 22.86
C LEU A 13 -2.54 -6.04 24.15
N ARG A 14 -1.53 -5.46 24.80
CA ARG A 14 -1.73 -4.58 25.95
C ARG A 14 -1.90 -3.16 25.45
N LEU A 15 -2.97 -2.51 25.87
CA LEU A 15 -3.14 -1.08 25.71
C LEU A 15 -2.38 -0.43 26.87
N ASP A 16 -1.31 0.29 26.58
CA ASP A 16 -0.63 1.09 27.60
C ASP A 16 -1.54 2.28 27.92
N ASP A 17 -2.01 2.38 29.18
CA ASP A 17 -2.66 3.58 29.68
C ASP A 17 -1.65 4.73 29.66
N ASP A 18 -2.07 5.89 29.17
CA ASP A 18 -1.28 7.13 29.17
C ASP A 18 -0.56 7.32 30.51
N ALA A 19 0.72 7.70 30.42
CA ALA A 19 1.75 7.65 31.45
C ALA A 19 1.56 8.54 32.71
N ASP A 20 0.37 8.55 33.32
CA ASP A 20 0.04 9.34 34.51
C ASP A 20 -0.81 8.60 35.57
N ASN A 21 -1.05 7.28 35.43
CA ASN A 21 -1.76 6.52 36.47
C ASN A 21 -0.93 5.34 37.01
N ASP A 22 -0.42 5.50 38.23
CA ASP A 22 0.38 4.52 39.00
C ASP A 22 -0.45 3.32 39.53
N ASP A 23 -1.66 3.11 39.01
CA ASP A 23 -2.55 2.02 39.38
C ASP A 23 -2.38 0.83 38.42
N THR A 24 -1.41 -0.03 38.74
CA THR A 24 -0.93 -1.18 37.96
C THR A 24 -1.85 -2.42 37.96
N GLU A 25 -3.18 -2.29 38.10
CA GLU A 25 -4.04 -3.49 38.32
C GLU A 25 -4.96 -3.95 37.18
N THR A 26 -5.18 -3.21 36.10
CA THR A 26 -5.86 -3.78 34.90
C THR A 26 -5.43 -3.08 33.62
N ALA A 27 -4.25 -3.42 33.08
CA ALA A 27 -3.94 -3.05 31.70
C ALA A 27 -5.05 -3.60 30.79
N GLU A 28 -5.75 -2.72 30.09
CA GLU A 28 -6.76 -3.13 29.14
C GLU A 28 -6.09 -3.95 28.04
N THR A 29 -6.67 -5.10 27.70
CA THR A 29 -6.12 -5.98 26.67
C THR A 29 -7.16 -6.22 25.59
N VAL A 30 -6.71 -6.15 24.35
CA VAL A 30 -7.53 -6.46 23.18
C VAL A 30 -7.02 -7.76 22.54
N PRO A 31 -7.88 -8.56 21.91
CA PRO A 31 -7.44 -9.74 21.18
C PRO A 31 -6.44 -9.39 20.07
N ASP A 32 -5.48 -10.27 19.84
CA ASP A 32 -4.66 -10.30 18.61
C ASP A 32 -4.40 -11.76 18.26
N ASP A 33 -5.47 -12.39 17.78
CA ASP A 33 -5.49 -13.82 17.47
C ASP A 33 -5.78 -14.05 15.99
N LEU A 34 -4.72 -14.40 15.25
CA LEU A 34 -4.78 -14.84 13.87
C LEU A 34 -4.73 -16.37 13.80
N GLU A 35 -5.88 -16.98 13.56
CA GLU A 35 -6.04 -18.43 13.38
C GLU A 35 -5.95 -18.79 11.89
N LEU A 36 -4.92 -19.56 11.52
CA LEU A 36 -4.77 -20.11 10.17
C LEU A 36 -5.69 -21.31 9.94
N GLY A 37 -5.97 -21.66 8.68
CA GLY A 37 -6.82 -22.81 8.33
C GLY A 37 -6.36 -24.18 8.86
N CYS A 38 -5.13 -24.30 9.36
CA CYS A 38 -4.61 -25.48 10.05
C CYS A 38 -4.87 -25.50 11.57
N GLY A 39 -5.49 -24.45 12.13
CA GLY A 39 -5.76 -24.28 13.56
C GLY A 39 -4.57 -23.80 14.38
N CYS A 40 -3.49 -23.33 13.74
CA CYS A 40 -2.39 -22.67 14.44
C CYS A 40 -2.71 -21.18 14.61
N HIS A 41 -2.37 -20.65 15.78
CA HIS A 41 -2.66 -19.28 16.19
C HIS A 41 -1.39 -18.45 16.33
N PHE A 42 -1.44 -17.20 15.89
CA PHE A 42 -0.32 -16.26 15.88
C PHE A 42 -0.81 -14.86 16.24
N HIS A 43 0.05 -14.04 16.84
CA HIS A 43 -0.10 -12.58 16.74
C HIS A 43 0.05 -12.17 15.28
N TRP A 44 -0.63 -11.10 14.86
CA TRP A 44 -0.54 -10.62 13.48
C TRP A 44 0.92 -10.34 13.10
N GLU A 45 1.61 -9.56 13.94
CA GLU A 45 3.02 -9.19 13.74
C GLU A 45 3.94 -10.42 13.69
N CYS A 46 3.78 -11.38 14.62
CA CYS A 46 4.59 -12.59 14.63
C CYS A 46 4.45 -13.44 13.35
N LEU A 47 3.27 -13.49 12.73
CA LEU A 47 3.12 -14.16 11.44
C LEU A 47 3.77 -13.35 10.31
N MET A 48 3.63 -12.02 10.34
CA MET A 48 4.21 -11.11 9.35
C MET A 48 5.75 -11.15 9.36
N GLU A 49 6.39 -11.32 10.52
CA GLU A 49 7.83 -11.58 10.61
C GLU A 49 8.27 -12.83 9.82
N GLU A 50 7.40 -13.83 9.68
CA GLU A 50 7.63 -15.05 8.91
C GLU A 50 7.17 -14.94 7.44
N ALA A 51 6.71 -13.77 6.99
CA ALA A 51 6.09 -13.58 5.68
C ALA A 51 6.93 -14.08 4.52
N SER A 52 8.25 -13.83 4.51
CA SER A 52 9.16 -14.33 3.46
C SER A 52 9.14 -15.86 3.32
N THR A 53 9.15 -16.57 4.45
CA THR A 53 9.08 -18.04 4.50
C THR A 53 7.72 -18.54 4.04
N VAL A 54 6.64 -17.90 4.50
CA VAL A 54 5.27 -18.29 4.18
C VAL A 54 4.94 -18.00 2.71
N ALA A 55 5.32 -16.85 2.16
CA ALA A 55 5.11 -16.48 0.76
C ALA A 55 5.78 -17.48 -0.20
N THR A 56 6.97 -17.96 0.15
CA THR A 56 7.73 -18.90 -0.68
C THR A 56 7.22 -20.34 -0.56
N SER A 57 6.91 -20.79 0.66
CA SER A 57 6.56 -22.18 0.93
C SER A 57 5.07 -22.49 0.84
N LEU A 58 4.22 -21.46 1.01
CA LEU A 58 2.77 -21.55 1.18
C LEU A 58 2.37 -22.49 2.33
N LYS A 59 3.19 -22.57 3.37
CA LYS A 59 3.01 -23.44 4.53
C LYS A 59 2.96 -22.65 5.83
N CYS A 60 2.28 -23.22 6.82
CA CYS A 60 2.30 -22.73 8.19
C CYS A 60 3.72 -22.84 8.76
N PRO A 61 4.30 -21.76 9.31
CA PRO A 61 5.66 -21.80 9.86
C PRO A 61 5.77 -22.65 11.13
N SER A 62 4.63 -22.97 11.78
CA SER A 62 4.62 -23.79 13.00
C SER A 62 4.48 -25.29 12.73
N CYS A 63 3.69 -25.70 11.72
CA CYS A 63 3.30 -27.10 11.52
C CYS A 63 3.50 -27.63 10.10
N ASP A 64 4.06 -26.83 9.19
CA ASP A 64 4.36 -27.16 7.79
C ASP A 64 3.17 -27.56 6.92
N ILE A 65 1.94 -27.42 7.42
CA ILE A 65 0.72 -27.68 6.67
C ILE A 65 0.58 -26.63 5.58
N TYR A 66 0.31 -27.09 4.35
CA TYR A 66 0.01 -26.23 3.20
C TYR A 66 -1.27 -25.43 3.47
N LEU A 67 -1.17 -24.10 3.38
CA LEU A 67 -2.20 -23.16 3.80
C LEU A 67 -3.27 -22.85 2.73
N PRO A 68 -2.92 -22.68 1.44
CA PRO A 68 -3.90 -22.21 0.48
C PRO A 68 -5.11 -23.14 0.30
N ARG A 69 -6.30 -22.54 0.27
CA ARG A 69 -7.51 -23.21 -0.20
C ARG A 69 -7.69 -22.88 -1.67
N ASN A 70 -7.45 -23.86 -2.55
CA ASN A 70 -7.74 -23.70 -3.98
C ASN A 70 -9.23 -23.40 -4.17
N GLN A 71 -9.60 -22.18 -4.60
CA GLN A 71 -10.93 -21.91 -5.15
C GLN A 71 -11.05 -22.30 -6.64
N ALA A 72 -9.95 -22.72 -7.28
CA ALA A 72 -9.99 -23.19 -8.67
C ALA A 72 -10.20 -24.72 -8.73
N GLY A 73 -11.41 -25.12 -9.12
CA GLY A 73 -11.67 -26.47 -9.63
C GLY A 73 -10.70 -26.82 -10.76
N ALA A 74 -10.29 -28.09 -10.81
CA ALA A 74 -9.32 -28.61 -11.76
C ALA A 74 -9.67 -28.28 -13.23
N SER A 75 -8.80 -27.55 -13.92
CA SER A 75 -8.48 -27.81 -15.34
C SER A 75 -7.33 -26.98 -15.91
N SER A 76 -6.36 -27.74 -16.45
CA SER A 76 -5.65 -27.53 -17.72
C SER A 76 -4.56 -26.47 -17.82
N THR A 77 -3.32 -26.99 -17.84
CA THR A 77 -2.15 -26.60 -18.63
C THR A 77 -2.26 -25.30 -19.43
N THR A 78 -1.61 -24.24 -18.96
CA THR A 78 -1.10 -23.13 -19.79
C THR A 78 -0.07 -22.36 -18.98
N GLN A 79 1.14 -22.25 -19.53
CA GLN A 79 2.26 -21.49 -18.98
C GLN A 79 1.90 -19.99 -18.94
N PHE A 80 2.25 -19.32 -17.84
CA PHE A 80 2.02 -17.90 -17.57
C PHE A 80 0.55 -17.47 -17.70
N ARG A 81 -0.27 -17.88 -16.72
CA ARG A 81 -1.61 -17.32 -16.49
C ARG A 81 -1.57 -16.49 -15.22
N GLU A 82 -2.19 -15.31 -15.29
CA GLU A 82 -2.62 -14.48 -14.15
C GLU A 82 -2.92 -15.39 -12.96
N ALA A 83 -2.23 -15.16 -11.85
CA ALA A 83 -2.34 -16.00 -10.67
C ALA A 83 -3.83 -16.17 -10.34
N SER A 84 -4.35 -17.38 -10.53
CA SER A 84 -5.43 -17.84 -9.67
C SER A 84 -4.82 -17.85 -8.27
N ALA A 85 -4.84 -16.69 -7.61
CA ALA A 85 -4.04 -16.40 -6.45
C ALA A 85 -4.39 -17.42 -5.38
N ALA A 86 -3.38 -18.10 -4.87
CA ALA A 86 -3.54 -19.07 -3.81
C ALA A 86 -3.98 -18.30 -2.56
N ALA A 87 -5.29 -18.28 -2.25
CA ALA A 87 -5.82 -17.56 -1.10
C ALA A 87 -5.45 -18.27 0.20
N ILE A 88 -4.89 -17.52 1.15
CA ILE A 88 -4.62 -18.02 2.51
C ILE A 88 -5.69 -17.43 3.40
N LEU A 89 -6.72 -18.23 3.70
CA LEU A 89 -7.84 -17.80 4.53
C LEU A 89 -7.53 -18.02 6.00
N ALA A 90 -7.72 -16.97 6.80
CA ALA A 90 -7.56 -16.96 8.24
C ALA A 90 -8.80 -16.39 8.94
N GLN A 91 -8.90 -16.63 10.24
CA GLN A 91 -9.81 -15.89 11.12
C GLN A 91 -8.96 -14.95 11.97
N TYR A 92 -9.27 -13.66 11.94
CA TYR A 92 -8.58 -12.68 12.77
C TYR A 92 -9.54 -12.11 13.82
N SER A 93 -9.14 -12.16 15.08
CA SER A 93 -9.86 -11.53 16.20
C SER A 93 -9.04 -10.38 16.74
N ASN A 94 -9.58 -9.17 16.66
CA ASN A 94 -8.96 -7.94 17.15
C ASN A 94 -9.97 -7.06 17.91
N GLU A 95 -9.59 -5.82 18.24
CA GLU A 95 -10.47 -4.84 18.89
C GLU A 95 -11.79 -4.61 18.13
N GLY A 96 -11.76 -4.67 16.80
CA GLY A 96 -12.93 -4.52 15.93
C GLY A 96 -13.85 -5.74 15.86
N GLY A 97 -13.51 -6.83 16.56
CA GLY A 97 -14.25 -8.08 16.59
C GLY A 97 -13.58 -9.20 15.79
N VAL A 98 -14.39 -10.14 15.29
CA VAL A 98 -13.90 -11.34 14.60
C VAL A 98 -14.19 -11.23 13.10
N GLN A 99 -13.13 -11.21 12.30
CA GLN A 99 -13.19 -11.33 10.85
C GLN A 99 -12.88 -12.77 10.43
N LYS A 100 -13.85 -13.42 9.79
CA LYS A 100 -13.71 -14.78 9.25
C LYS A 100 -13.33 -14.74 7.77
N ASP A 101 -12.65 -15.80 7.33
CA ASP A 101 -12.23 -15.98 5.94
C ASP A 101 -11.47 -14.76 5.38
N LEU A 102 -10.69 -14.09 6.24
CA LEU A 102 -9.77 -13.02 5.83
C LEU A 102 -8.69 -13.63 4.95
N ASP A 103 -8.59 -13.20 3.69
CA ASP A 103 -7.49 -13.56 2.84
C ASP A 103 -6.26 -12.72 3.20
N ILE A 104 -5.25 -13.38 3.77
CA ILE A 104 -4.00 -12.74 4.20
C ILE A 104 -2.89 -12.90 3.16
N MET A 105 -3.15 -13.52 2.00
CA MET A 105 -2.10 -13.74 0.99
C MET A 105 -1.50 -12.43 0.48
N ALA A 106 -2.34 -11.40 0.29
CA ALA A 106 -1.87 -10.08 -0.12
C ALA A 106 -0.93 -9.48 0.94
N SER A 107 -1.33 -9.47 2.21
CA SER A 107 -0.52 -8.96 3.32
C SER A 107 0.81 -9.71 3.48
N ILE A 108 0.80 -11.05 3.36
CA ILE A 108 2.04 -11.86 3.40
C ILE A 108 2.94 -11.51 2.21
N THR A 109 2.39 -11.40 1.00
CA THR A 109 3.17 -11.08 -0.20
C THR A 109 3.81 -9.69 -0.08
N GLU A 110 3.05 -8.72 0.40
CA GLU A 110 3.50 -7.37 0.68
C GLU A 110 4.62 -7.35 1.71
N GLU A 111 4.42 -7.97 2.87
CA GLU A 111 5.44 -7.93 3.93
C GLU A 111 6.71 -8.67 3.49
N ALA A 112 6.59 -9.81 2.81
CA ALA A 112 7.74 -10.52 2.23
C ALA A 112 8.53 -9.64 1.25
N TYR A 113 7.84 -8.85 0.42
CA TYR A 113 8.49 -7.91 -0.48
C TYR A 113 9.20 -6.79 0.28
N VAL A 114 8.56 -6.19 1.28
CA VAL A 114 9.14 -5.11 2.09
C VAL A 114 10.33 -5.59 2.92
N GLN A 115 10.31 -6.82 3.43
CA GLN A 115 11.45 -7.44 4.09
C GLN A 115 12.66 -7.58 3.15
N ALA A 116 12.41 -7.92 1.88
CA ALA A 116 13.45 -8.02 0.86
C ALA A 116 13.89 -6.65 0.30
N HIS A 117 13.01 -5.64 0.35
CA HIS A 117 13.19 -4.29 -0.18
C HIS A 117 12.76 -3.23 0.85
N PRO A 118 13.50 -3.04 1.95
CA PRO A 118 13.12 -2.08 2.99
C PRO A 118 12.96 -0.64 2.49
N GLU A 119 13.72 -0.27 1.46
CA GLU A 119 13.64 1.03 0.78
C GLU A 119 12.30 1.29 0.09
N ALA A 120 11.53 0.26 -0.23
CA ALA A 120 10.22 0.40 -0.86
C ALA A 120 9.12 0.80 0.12
N ARG A 121 9.33 0.62 1.43
CA ARG A 121 8.32 0.91 2.48
C ARG A 121 7.74 2.34 2.39
N PRO A 122 8.54 3.42 2.35
CA PRO A 122 7.99 4.77 2.23
C PRO A 122 7.24 4.99 0.91
N ALA A 123 7.71 4.41 -0.19
CA ALA A 123 7.05 4.54 -1.48
C ALA A 123 5.70 3.80 -1.55
N ARG A 124 5.59 2.66 -0.87
CA ARG A 124 4.32 1.91 -0.78
C ARG A 124 3.33 2.58 0.18
N ALA A 125 3.80 3.13 1.31
CA ALA A 125 2.95 3.97 2.16
C ALA A 125 2.43 5.21 1.40
N PHE A 126 3.30 5.85 0.60
CA PHE A 126 2.91 6.94 -0.28
C PHE A 126 1.85 6.54 -1.32
N HIS A 127 1.91 5.31 -1.87
CA HIS A 127 0.87 4.79 -2.79
C HIS A 127 -0.49 4.63 -2.11
N VAL A 128 -0.52 4.12 -0.86
CA VAL A 128 -1.76 4.01 -0.07
C VAL A 128 -2.38 5.40 0.13
N MET A 129 -1.59 6.38 0.60
CA MET A 129 -2.06 7.75 0.78
C MET A 129 -2.58 8.37 -0.54
N CYS A 130 -1.91 8.08 -1.67
CA CYS A 130 -2.38 8.53 -2.98
C CYS A 130 -3.72 7.91 -3.39
N ALA A 131 -3.96 6.63 -3.05
CA ALA A 131 -5.21 5.95 -3.34
C ALA A 131 -6.36 6.45 -2.44
N GLU A 132 -6.07 6.73 -1.18
CA GLU A 132 -7.04 7.19 -0.17
C GLU A 132 -7.36 8.68 -0.25
N GLY A 133 -6.49 9.48 -0.88
CA GLY A 133 -6.67 10.93 -0.95
C GLY A 133 -6.04 11.68 0.23
N ASP A 134 -5.15 11.04 0.99
CA ASP A 134 -4.50 11.66 2.15
C ASP A 134 -3.33 12.58 1.72
N ILE A 135 -3.68 13.81 1.38
CA ILE A 135 -2.71 14.83 0.96
C ILE A 135 -1.76 15.19 2.10
N ALA A 136 -2.28 15.31 3.33
CA ALA A 136 -1.46 15.67 4.48
C ALA A 136 -0.40 14.60 4.74
N GLY A 137 -0.80 13.33 4.76
CA GLY A 137 0.12 12.20 4.86
C GLY A 137 1.15 12.17 3.74
N VAL A 138 0.74 12.42 2.49
CA VAL A 138 1.67 12.53 1.35
C VAL A 138 2.74 13.60 1.59
N ILE A 139 2.34 14.79 2.04
CA ILE A 139 3.27 15.91 2.27
C ILE A 139 4.22 15.59 3.41
N ASP A 140 3.69 15.12 4.53
CA ASP A 140 4.46 14.83 5.73
C ASP A 140 5.47 13.71 5.47
N LEU A 141 5.04 12.63 4.79
CA LEU A 141 5.93 11.53 4.38
C LEU A 141 7.06 12.02 3.48
N LEU A 142 6.76 12.83 2.46
CA LEU A 142 7.78 13.34 1.54
C LEU A 142 8.76 14.30 2.22
N ARG A 143 8.27 15.10 3.17
CA ARG A 143 9.11 16.00 3.99
C ARG A 143 10.03 15.20 4.90
N ASP A 144 9.48 14.26 5.65
CA ASP A 144 10.25 13.40 6.56
C ASP A 144 11.30 12.59 5.80
N ALA A 145 10.94 12.04 4.63
CA ALA A 145 11.87 11.34 3.77
C ALA A 145 13.01 12.25 3.30
N SER A 146 12.70 13.48 2.87
CA SER A 146 13.70 14.46 2.46
C SER A 146 14.61 14.88 3.63
N ASP A 147 14.05 15.10 4.82
CA ASP A 147 14.79 15.49 6.02
C ASP A 147 15.72 14.36 6.51
N GLN A 148 15.33 13.09 6.28
CA GLN A 148 16.16 11.91 6.49
C GLN A 148 17.16 11.64 5.35
N GLY A 149 17.18 12.47 4.30
CA GLY A 149 18.12 12.39 3.18
C GLY A 149 17.73 11.43 2.06
N ALA A 150 16.49 10.94 2.02
CA ALA A 150 15.96 10.14 0.92
C ALA A 150 15.58 11.02 -0.29
N ASP A 151 15.66 10.45 -1.50
CA ASP A 151 15.20 11.13 -2.71
C ASP A 151 13.66 11.07 -2.80
N ALA A 152 12.99 12.14 -2.41
CA ALA A 152 11.53 12.29 -2.55
C ALA A 152 11.04 12.06 -3.99
N GLY A 153 11.86 12.36 -5.00
CA GLY A 153 11.54 12.08 -6.39
C GLY A 153 11.43 10.58 -6.69
N SER A 154 12.30 9.76 -6.09
CA SER A 154 12.26 8.30 -6.24
C SER A 154 11.00 7.69 -5.61
N ILE A 155 10.52 8.25 -4.49
CA ILE A 155 9.25 7.87 -3.84
C ILE A 155 8.08 8.18 -4.77
N ILE A 156 8.00 9.42 -5.27
CA ILE A 156 6.90 9.86 -6.14
C ILE A 156 6.82 9.04 -7.44
N ARG A 157 7.98 8.71 -8.00
CA ARG A 157 8.09 7.98 -9.28
C ARG A 157 8.16 6.47 -9.12
N TYR A 158 8.11 5.96 -7.89
CA TYR A 158 8.11 4.53 -7.63
C TYR A 158 6.94 3.85 -8.35
N GLN A 159 7.23 2.71 -8.97
CA GLN A 159 6.25 1.85 -9.62
C GLN A 159 6.23 0.52 -8.87
N ASP A 160 5.08 0.19 -8.28
CA ASP A 160 4.96 -0.96 -7.38
C ASP A 160 4.81 -2.27 -8.19
N PRO A 161 5.77 -3.21 -8.11
CA PRO A 161 5.68 -4.49 -8.81
C PRO A 161 4.52 -5.37 -8.35
N LEU A 162 4.06 -5.22 -7.10
CA LEU A 162 2.92 -5.97 -6.56
C LEU A 162 1.59 -5.44 -7.09
N GLU A 163 1.52 -4.15 -7.38
CA GLU A 163 0.34 -3.47 -7.96
C GLU A 163 0.48 -3.28 -9.48
N GLY A 164 1.11 -4.23 -10.16
CA GLY A 164 1.19 -4.25 -11.62
C GLY A 164 1.93 -3.04 -12.20
N MET A 165 3.01 -2.58 -11.55
CA MET A 165 3.82 -1.41 -11.90
C MET A 165 3.06 -0.08 -11.89
N LYS A 166 1.91 0.01 -11.20
CA LYS A 166 1.22 1.29 -11.00
C LYS A 166 2.11 2.25 -10.20
N SER A 167 1.98 3.54 -10.48
CA SER A 167 2.54 4.62 -9.66
C SER A 167 1.45 5.31 -8.86
N GLY A 168 1.82 6.18 -7.92
CA GLY A 168 0.86 7.00 -7.17
C GLY A 168 -0.12 7.77 -8.07
N LEU A 169 0.33 8.23 -9.25
CA LEU A 169 -0.54 8.92 -10.21
C LEU A 169 -1.58 7.98 -10.85
N HIS A 170 -1.22 6.73 -11.14
CA HIS A 170 -2.18 5.74 -11.64
C HIS A 170 -3.24 5.46 -10.58
N LEU A 171 -2.82 5.26 -9.33
CA LEU A 171 -3.71 4.98 -8.21
C LEU A 171 -4.66 6.15 -7.91
N ALA A 172 -4.15 7.38 -7.92
CA ALA A 172 -4.97 8.57 -7.70
C ALA A 172 -6.04 8.75 -8.79
N VAL A 173 -5.70 8.49 -10.05
CA VAL A 173 -6.66 8.54 -11.18
C VAL A 173 -7.70 7.43 -11.09
N GLU A 174 -7.29 6.22 -10.75
CA GLU A 174 -8.19 5.07 -10.61
C GLU A 174 -9.17 5.26 -9.43
N ASN A 175 -8.70 5.85 -8.33
CA ASN A 175 -9.48 6.09 -7.11
C ASN A 175 -10.16 7.46 -7.05
N LYS A 176 -10.16 8.24 -8.16
CA LYS A 176 -10.90 9.52 -8.26
C LYS A 176 -10.40 10.62 -7.30
N GLN A 177 -9.11 10.61 -6.98
CA GLN A 177 -8.48 11.54 -6.05
C GLN A 177 -7.91 12.78 -6.78
N ASP A 178 -8.79 13.71 -7.18
CA ASP A 178 -8.42 14.88 -8.00
C ASP A 178 -7.32 15.74 -7.37
N GLU A 179 -7.41 16.00 -6.07
CA GLU A 179 -6.43 16.81 -5.34
C GLU A 179 -5.04 16.14 -5.29
N ILE A 180 -4.98 14.81 -5.14
CA ILE A 180 -3.72 14.06 -5.26
C ILE A 180 -3.18 14.14 -6.69
N VAL A 181 -4.03 13.98 -7.71
CA VAL A 181 -3.59 14.09 -9.11
C VAL A 181 -2.92 15.44 -9.36
N TRP A 182 -3.55 16.54 -8.95
CA TRP A 182 -2.96 17.88 -9.06
C TRP A 182 -1.66 18.02 -8.28
N THR A 183 -1.60 17.45 -7.08
CA THR A 183 -0.41 17.47 -6.23
C THR A 183 0.75 16.74 -6.91
N LEU A 184 0.53 15.54 -7.44
CA LEU A 184 1.56 14.76 -8.14
C LEU A 184 2.04 15.44 -9.42
N LEU A 185 1.12 16.02 -10.19
CA LEU A 185 1.46 16.82 -11.36
C LEU A 185 2.27 18.06 -10.98
N TRP A 186 1.93 18.74 -9.89
CA TRP A 186 2.72 19.87 -9.40
C TRP A 186 4.13 19.44 -9.02
N LEU A 187 4.24 18.37 -8.24
CA LEU A 187 5.51 17.90 -7.67
C LEU A 187 6.48 17.36 -8.71
N SER A 188 6.02 16.55 -9.66
CA SER A 188 6.91 15.73 -10.51
C SER A 188 6.53 15.68 -11.99
N SER A 189 5.87 16.72 -12.52
CA SER A 189 5.66 16.87 -13.98
C SER A 189 6.45 18.04 -14.58
N ARG A 190 6.65 17.99 -15.90
CA ARG A 190 7.25 19.09 -16.69
C ARG A 190 6.23 20.12 -17.17
N ILE A 191 4.98 20.06 -16.69
CA ILE A 191 3.96 21.04 -17.06
C ILE A 191 4.41 22.42 -16.59
N SER A 192 4.31 23.42 -17.47
CA SER A 192 4.57 24.82 -17.07
C SER A 192 3.67 25.22 -15.91
N THR A 193 4.24 25.90 -14.91
CA THR A 193 3.49 26.46 -13.78
C THR A 193 2.26 27.27 -14.24
N ASP A 194 2.34 27.95 -15.39
CA ASP A 194 1.24 28.76 -15.92
C ASP A 194 0.00 27.94 -16.32
N ALA A 195 0.17 26.66 -16.65
CA ALA A 195 -0.92 25.76 -17.03
C ALA A 195 -1.73 25.23 -15.83
N PHE A 196 -1.23 25.39 -14.60
CA PHE A 196 -1.97 25.00 -13.41
C PHE A 196 -3.03 26.06 -13.05
N PRO A 197 -4.24 25.63 -12.64
CA PRO A 197 -5.24 26.56 -12.12
C PRO A 197 -4.67 27.41 -10.97
N PRO A 198 -5.00 28.71 -10.87
CA PRO A 198 -4.47 29.59 -9.83
C PRO A 198 -4.67 29.05 -8.41
N LEU A 199 -5.80 28.39 -8.16
CA LEU A 199 -6.12 27.79 -6.86
C LEU A 199 -5.14 26.67 -6.50
N VAL A 200 -4.85 25.77 -7.45
CA VAL A 200 -3.87 24.67 -7.28
C VAL A 200 -2.49 25.21 -6.98
N ARG A 201 -2.06 26.28 -7.67
CA ARG A 201 -0.78 26.94 -7.39
C ARG A 201 -0.70 27.51 -5.99
N GLN A 202 -1.71 28.27 -5.57
CA GLN A 202 -1.75 28.90 -4.25
C GLN A 202 -1.76 27.86 -3.13
N MET A 203 -2.49 26.75 -3.32
CA MET A 203 -2.49 25.64 -2.37
C MET A 203 -1.11 24.99 -2.29
N ALA A 204 -0.49 24.67 -3.42
CA ALA A 204 0.83 24.05 -3.44
C ALA A 204 1.92 24.95 -2.80
N GLU A 205 1.88 26.26 -3.08
CA GLU A 205 2.77 27.25 -2.45
C GLU A 205 2.51 27.38 -0.94
N GLY A 206 1.24 27.42 -0.52
CA GLY A 206 0.84 27.57 0.89
C GLY A 206 1.25 26.39 1.77
N VAL A 207 1.38 25.20 1.17
CA VAL A 207 1.81 23.97 1.86
C VAL A 207 3.34 23.78 1.79
N GLY A 208 4.04 24.66 1.06
CA GLY A 208 5.50 24.61 0.92
C GLY A 208 5.97 23.49 -0.01
N LEU A 209 5.09 22.95 -0.86
CA LEU A 209 5.46 21.95 -1.84
C LEU A 209 6.22 22.63 -3.00
N GLY A 210 7.55 22.53 -2.97
CA GLY A 210 8.38 22.85 -4.11
C GLY A 210 8.15 21.89 -5.27
N ARG A 211 8.53 22.29 -6.49
CA ARG A 211 8.54 21.38 -7.65
C ARG A 211 9.88 20.65 -7.72
N ILE A 212 9.84 19.35 -7.98
CA ILE A 212 11.04 18.56 -8.27
C ILE A 212 11.47 18.88 -9.70
N ASN A 213 12.76 19.18 -9.89
CA ASN A 213 13.29 19.34 -11.23
C ASN A 213 13.37 17.97 -11.90
N VAL A 214 12.52 17.75 -12.91
CA VAL A 214 12.40 16.49 -13.63
C VAL A 214 12.83 16.67 -15.08
N ASP A 215 13.66 15.73 -15.57
CA ASP A 215 13.94 15.61 -17.00
C ASP A 215 12.79 14.86 -17.71
N ALA A 216 12.97 14.52 -18.99
CA ALA A 216 11.92 13.88 -19.76
C ALA A 216 11.51 12.50 -19.22
N ASP A 217 12.47 11.76 -18.67
CA ASP A 217 12.25 10.42 -18.13
C ASP A 217 11.76 10.46 -16.68
N GLY A 218 11.97 11.59 -15.98
CA GLY A 218 11.45 11.87 -14.64
C GLY A 218 10.03 12.44 -14.59
N ASP A 219 9.37 12.69 -15.73
CA ASP A 219 7.99 13.17 -15.73
C ASP A 219 7.02 12.07 -15.30
N VAL A 220 6.31 12.29 -14.20
CA VAL A 220 5.38 11.31 -13.61
C VAL A 220 4.29 10.85 -14.59
N ARG A 221 3.96 11.68 -15.60
CA ARG A 221 2.98 11.36 -16.64
C ARG A 221 3.46 10.29 -17.62
N CYS A 222 4.78 10.15 -17.77
CA CYS A 222 5.41 9.18 -18.66
C CYS A 222 5.40 7.74 -18.09
N LEU A 223 5.15 7.58 -16.78
CA LEU A 223 5.19 6.28 -16.12
C LEU A 223 4.10 5.36 -16.68
N ARG A 224 4.45 4.08 -16.88
CA ARG A 224 3.57 3.07 -17.48
C ARG A 224 3.36 1.89 -16.57
N ASP A 225 2.11 1.51 -16.33
CA ASP A 225 1.80 0.25 -15.67
C ASP A 225 2.26 -0.97 -16.48
N SER A 226 2.08 -2.16 -15.92
CA SER A 226 2.43 -3.45 -16.53
C SER A 226 1.72 -3.73 -17.86
N GLN A 227 0.60 -3.05 -18.13
CA GLN A 227 -0.13 -3.11 -19.40
C GLN A 227 0.32 -2.04 -20.39
N GLY A 228 1.34 -1.25 -20.05
CA GLY A 228 1.87 -0.17 -20.86
C GLY A 228 1.02 1.10 -20.84
N ARG A 229 0.02 1.19 -19.95
CA ARG A 229 -0.91 2.33 -19.85
C ARG A 229 -0.28 3.42 -19.00
N VAL A 230 -0.48 4.67 -19.42
CA VAL A 230 -0.17 5.86 -18.61
C VAL A 230 -1.42 6.31 -17.86
N ALA A 231 -1.27 7.22 -16.90
CA ALA A 231 -2.39 7.77 -16.14
C ALA A 231 -3.51 8.37 -17.02
N GLU A 232 -3.16 9.02 -18.14
CA GLU A 232 -4.13 9.52 -19.11
C GLU A 232 -5.03 8.40 -19.67
N THR A 233 -4.45 7.24 -20.00
CA THR A 233 -5.21 6.09 -20.51
C THR A 233 -6.20 5.54 -19.48
N ILE A 234 -5.88 5.63 -18.19
CA ILE A 234 -6.80 5.26 -17.11
C ILE A 234 -7.90 6.32 -16.98
N ALA A 235 -7.55 7.61 -17.03
CA ALA A 235 -8.51 8.70 -16.95
C ALA A 235 -9.55 8.66 -18.09
N GLN A 236 -9.12 8.29 -19.30
CA GLN A 236 -10.00 8.11 -20.47
C GLN A 236 -11.06 7.02 -20.29
N GLN A 237 -10.90 6.10 -19.33
CA GLN A 237 -11.91 5.08 -19.01
C GLN A 237 -13.05 5.63 -18.14
N ASN A 238 -12.85 6.79 -17.50
CA ASN A 238 -13.84 7.49 -16.66
C ASN A 238 -13.89 8.99 -17.02
N PRO A 239 -14.21 9.35 -18.27
CA PRO A 239 -14.10 10.73 -18.75
C PRO A 239 -15.04 11.70 -18.03
N GLU A 240 -16.13 11.23 -17.43
CA GLU A 240 -17.06 12.04 -16.64
C GLU A 240 -16.45 12.61 -15.36
N VAL A 241 -15.45 11.92 -14.79
CA VAL A 241 -14.71 12.39 -13.61
C VAL A 241 -13.57 13.31 -14.04
N TRP A 242 -12.91 12.97 -15.14
CA TRP A 242 -11.62 13.55 -15.52
C TRP A 242 -11.65 14.53 -16.69
N SER A 243 -12.83 14.94 -17.15
CA SER A 243 -12.97 15.79 -18.35
C SER A 243 -12.13 17.06 -18.28
N ALA A 244 -12.09 17.73 -17.13
CA ALA A 244 -11.30 18.96 -16.96
C ALA A 244 -9.79 18.73 -17.16
N LEU A 245 -9.26 17.60 -16.66
CA LEU A 245 -7.85 17.23 -16.82
C LEU A 245 -7.54 16.77 -18.25
N LEU A 246 -8.45 16.00 -18.84
CA LEU A 246 -8.32 15.48 -20.20
C LEU A 246 -8.39 16.61 -21.23
N ASP A 247 -9.38 17.50 -21.13
CA ASP A 247 -9.55 18.65 -22.02
C ASP A 247 -8.39 19.64 -21.89
N GLY A 248 -7.86 19.79 -20.68
CA GLY A 248 -6.67 20.61 -20.41
C GLY A 248 -5.37 19.99 -20.92
N GLY A 249 -5.37 18.72 -21.33
CA GLY A 249 -4.19 18.00 -21.79
C GLY A 249 -3.11 17.81 -20.71
N VAL A 250 -3.44 18.01 -19.43
CA VAL A 250 -2.44 18.00 -18.35
C VAL A 250 -1.94 16.60 -18.02
N LEU A 251 -2.70 15.55 -18.34
CA LEU A 251 -2.28 14.16 -18.18
C LEU A 251 -1.46 13.63 -19.36
N SER A 252 -1.47 14.30 -20.52
CA SER A 252 -0.68 13.90 -21.68
C SER A 252 0.80 14.28 -21.46
N PRO A 253 1.75 13.33 -21.56
CA PRO A 253 3.18 13.58 -21.36
C PRO A 253 3.80 14.66 -22.26
#